data_AF-A0A4P9Z5F6-F1
#
_entry.id   AF-A0A4P9Z5F6-F1
#
_cell.length_a   1.000
_cell.length_b   1.000
_cell.length_c   1.000
_cell.angle_alpha   90.00
_cell.angle_beta   90.00
_cell.angle_gamma   90.00
#
_symmetry.space_group_name_H-M   'P 1'
#
loop_
_entity.id
_entity.type
_entity.pdbx_description
1 polymer ?
#
loop_
_entity_poly.entity_id
_entity_poly.type
_entity_poly.pdbx_seq_one_letter_code
_entity_poly.pdbx_strand_id
1 'polypeptide(L)'
;LPDNGACKHYRRSHRWMRFPCCGKCYPCDVCHDTAEDHPHERANRMICGYCSLEQAFADKICPCGAAMGSQKQREFWEGGAGMRNRMQMNRR
;
A
#
# COMPACT_ATOMS: atom_id res chain seq x y z
N LEU A 1 5.69 6.82 -12.40
CA LEU A 1 4.81 7.75 -11.63
C LEU A 1 5.67 8.57 -10.66
N PRO A 2 5.26 9.77 -10.22
CA PRO A 2 6.00 10.53 -9.19
C PRO A 2 6.26 9.65 -7.96
N ASP A 3 7.45 9.77 -7.36
CA ASP A 3 7.89 9.02 -6.16
C ASP A 3 7.69 7.49 -6.25
N ASN A 4 7.88 6.90 -7.44
CA ASN A 4 7.61 5.48 -7.70
C ASN A 4 6.19 5.04 -7.31
N GLY A 5 5.23 5.96 -7.42
CA GLY A 5 3.84 5.72 -7.09
C GLY A 5 3.49 5.78 -5.61
N ALA A 6 4.42 6.17 -4.73
CA ALA A 6 4.12 6.39 -3.32
C ALA A 6 3.50 7.77 -3.06
N CYS A 7 2.91 7.91 -1.87
CA CYS A 7 2.38 9.19 -1.40
C CYS A 7 2.66 9.37 0.10
N LYS A 8 2.38 10.58 0.62
CA LYS A 8 2.57 10.92 2.03
C LYS A 8 1.81 10.00 3.00
N HIS A 9 0.66 9.47 2.58
CA HIS A 9 -0.19 8.58 3.37
C HIS A 9 0.38 7.15 3.38
N TYR A 10 0.69 6.60 2.21
CA TYR A 10 1.20 5.23 2.04
C TYR A 10 2.60 5.22 1.43
N ARG A 11 3.60 5.56 2.25
CA ARG A 11 5.01 5.65 1.84
C ARG A 11 5.63 4.32 1.38
N ARG A 12 5.05 3.20 1.80
CA ARG A 12 5.50 1.84 1.46
C ARG A 12 4.64 1.18 0.36
N SER A 13 3.73 1.94 -0.23
CA SER A 13 2.85 1.48 -1.30
C SER A 13 3.31 2.12 -2.60
N HIS A 14 3.66 1.29 -3.57
CA HIS A 14 4.07 1.71 -4.92
C HIS A 14 3.00 1.35 -5.95
N ARG A 15 1.73 1.30 -5.53
CA ARG A 15 0.57 1.08 -6.40
C ARG A 15 -0.31 2.31 -6.42
N TRP A 16 -0.74 2.69 -7.61
CA TRP A 16 -1.87 3.60 -7.79
C TRP A 16 -3.13 2.78 -8.02
N MET A 17 -4.27 3.29 -7.59
CA MET A 17 -5.56 2.64 -7.72
C MET A 17 -6.40 3.40 -8.73
N ARG A 18 -7.02 2.67 -9.66
CA ARG A 18 -8.08 3.22 -10.51
C ARG A 18 -9.41 3.00 -9.80
N PHE A 19 -10.04 4.09 -9.39
CA PHE A 19 -11.28 4.06 -8.63
C PHE A 19 -12.47 3.92 -9.58
N PRO A 20 -13.34 2.91 -9.42
CA PRO A 20 -14.48 2.69 -10.31
C PRO A 20 -15.56 3.78 -10.20
N CYS A 21 -15.66 4.48 -9.06
CA CYS A 21 -16.62 5.56 -8.86
C CYS A 21 -16.47 6.72 -9.87
N CYS A 22 -15.24 7.04 -10.29
CA CYS A 22 -14.96 8.17 -11.19
C CYS A 22 -13.99 7.84 -12.34
N GLY A 23 -13.43 6.63 -12.37
CA GLY A 23 -12.45 6.19 -13.36
C GLY A 23 -11.05 6.82 -13.23
N LYS A 24 -10.86 7.72 -12.24
CA LYS A 24 -9.60 8.43 -11.99
C LYS A 24 -8.61 7.55 -11.22
N CYS A 25 -7.33 7.93 -11.31
CA CYS A 25 -6.23 7.19 -10.71
C CYS A 25 -5.57 8.00 -9.59
N TYR A 26 -5.48 7.41 -8.40
CA TYR A 26 -4.88 8.04 -7.22
C TYR A 26 -3.93 7.07 -6.50
N PRO A 27 -2.88 7.55 -5.82
CA PRO A 27 -1.93 6.70 -5.09
C PRO A 27 -2.56 5.99 -3.87
N CYS A 28 -3.62 6.55 -3.30
CA CYS A 28 -4.34 5.98 -2.16
C CYS A 28 -5.78 6.50 -2.10
N ASP A 29 -6.63 5.84 -1.31
CA ASP A 29 -8.00 6.25 -0.97
C ASP A 29 -8.05 7.65 -0.34
N VAL A 30 -7.19 7.94 0.64
CA VAL A 30 -7.09 9.29 1.25
C VAL A 30 -6.79 10.37 0.20
N CYS A 31 -5.95 10.08 -0.79
CA CYS A 31 -5.65 11.03 -1.87
C CYS A 31 -6.86 11.23 -2.80
N HIS A 32 -7.67 10.20 -3.02
CA HIS A 32 -8.92 10.32 -3.75
C HIS A 32 -9.90 11.22 -2.99
N ASP A 33 -10.18 10.88 -1.73
CA ASP A 33 -11.19 11.58 -0.92
C ASP A 33 -10.82 13.03 -0.60
N THR A 34 -9.53 13.39 -0.69
CA THR A 34 -9.08 14.79 -0.57
C THR A 34 -9.29 15.57 -1.88
N ALA A 35 -9.25 14.90 -3.03
CA ALA A 35 -9.31 15.53 -4.35
C ALA A 35 -10.73 15.54 -4.95
N GLU A 36 -11.60 14.64 -4.51
CA GLU A 36 -12.94 14.43 -5.04
C GLU A 36 -14.02 14.72 -3.99
N ASP A 37 -15.20 15.19 -4.44
CA ASP A 37 -16.35 15.50 -3.58
C ASP A 37 -17.21 14.25 -3.24
N HIS A 38 -16.67 13.05 -3.45
CA HIS A 38 -17.37 11.79 -3.20
C HIS A 38 -16.43 10.77 -2.54
N PRO A 39 -16.97 9.85 -1.73
CA PRO A 39 -16.15 8.79 -1.14
C PRO A 39 -15.64 7.83 -2.20
N HIS A 40 -14.43 7.33 -1.99
CA HIS A 40 -13.87 6.29 -2.84
C HIS A 40 -14.68 4.99 -2.81
N GLU A 41 -14.84 4.37 -3.97
CA GLU A 41 -15.27 2.97 -4.08
C GLU A 41 -14.04 2.04 -4.15
N ARG A 42 -14.18 0.80 -3.65
CA ARG A 42 -13.09 -0.18 -3.66
C ARG A 42 -12.54 -0.41 -5.07
N ALA A 43 -11.26 -0.11 -5.26
CA ALA A 43 -10.60 -0.27 -6.54
C ALA A 43 -10.42 -1.75 -6.95
N ASN A 44 -10.79 -2.07 -8.19
CA ASN A 44 -10.59 -3.40 -8.79
C ASN A 44 -9.34 -3.47 -9.68
N ARG A 45 -8.74 -2.32 -10.00
CA ARG A 45 -7.55 -2.21 -10.86
C ARG A 45 -6.49 -1.34 -10.18
N MET A 46 -5.24 -1.68 -10.38
CA MET A 46 -4.09 -0.95 -9.87
C MET A 46 -3.04 -0.71 -10.97
N ILE A 47 -2.25 0.34 -10.80
CA ILE A 47 -1.18 0.74 -11.72
C ILE A 47 0.13 0.66 -10.97
N CYS A 48 1.13 0.02 -11.58
CA CYS A 48 2.47 -0.10 -11.01
C CYS A 48 3.18 1.26 -10.97
N GLY A 49 3.63 1.68 -9.80
CA GLY A 49 4.41 2.90 -9.61
C GLY A 49 5.73 2.95 -10.39
N TYR A 50 6.32 1.78 -10.66
CA TYR A 50 7.62 1.60 -11.31
C TYR A 50 7.53 1.52 -12.83
N CYS A 51 6.70 0.62 -13.38
CA CYS A 51 6.60 0.41 -14.82
C CYS A 51 5.32 0.99 -15.44
N SER A 52 4.45 1.60 -14.65
CA SER A 52 3.16 2.17 -15.09
C SER A 52 2.18 1.17 -15.72
N LEU A 53 2.41 -0.14 -15.52
CA LEU A 53 1.52 -1.18 -15.99
C LEU A 53 0.21 -1.20 -15.18
N GLU A 54 -0.92 -1.17 -15.87
CA GLU A 54 -2.24 -1.36 -15.27
C GLU A 54 -2.59 -2.85 -15.22
N GLN A 55 -3.00 -3.32 -14.04
CA GLN A 55 -3.33 -4.73 -13.78
C GLN A 55 -4.51 -4.85 -12.80
N ALA A 56 -5.06 -6.06 -12.67
CA ALA A 56 -6.06 -6.33 -11.63
C ALA A 56 -5.48 -6.10 -10.24
N PHE A 57 -6.31 -5.61 -9.31
CA PHE A 57 -5.90 -5.41 -7.93
C PHE A 57 -5.59 -6.76 -7.27
N ALA A 58 -4.31 -6.99 -6.96
CA ALA A 58 -3.84 -8.22 -6.32
C ALA A 58 -2.54 -7.96 -5.57
N ASP A 59 -2.28 -8.72 -4.52
CA ASP A 59 -1.00 -8.68 -3.79
C ASP A 59 0.07 -9.53 -4.50
N LYS A 60 0.15 -9.42 -5.83
CA LYS A 60 1.10 -10.15 -6.66
C LYS A 60 2.24 -9.22 -7.09
N ILE A 61 3.42 -9.80 -7.28
CA ILE A 61 4.56 -9.11 -7.89
C ILE A 61 4.14 -8.66 -9.30
N CYS A 62 4.49 -7.43 -9.65
CA CYS A 62 4.24 -6.91 -10.99
C CYS A 62 5.02 -7.74 -12.02
N PRO A 63 4.53 -7.91 -13.27
CA PRO A 63 5.32 -8.51 -14.35
C PRO A 63 6.71 -7.90 -14.57
N CYS A 64 6.94 -6.65 -14.15
CA CYS A 64 8.28 -6.04 -14.18
C CYS A 64 9.22 -6.50 -13.06
N GLY A 65 8.76 -7.35 -12.14
CA GLY A 65 9.50 -7.85 -10.98
C GLY A 65 9.35 -7.02 -9.70
N ALA A 66 8.69 -5.87 -9.75
CA ALA A 66 8.54 -5.01 -8.58
C ALA A 66 7.41 -5.46 -7.63
N ALA A 67 7.70 -5.46 -6.33
CA ALA A 67 6.68 -5.59 -5.28
C ALA A 67 6.06 -4.21 -5.00
N MET A 68 4.75 -4.07 -5.19
CA MET A 68 4.05 -2.78 -5.08
C MET A 68 3.31 -2.60 -3.76
N GLY A 69 2.99 -3.70 -3.08
CA GLY A 69 2.37 -3.69 -1.76
C GLY A 69 3.43 -3.73 -0.65
N SER A 70 3.04 -3.30 0.54
CA SER A 70 3.80 -3.64 1.73
C SER A 70 3.72 -5.16 1.91
N GLN A 71 4.83 -5.86 1.67
CA GLN A 71 4.99 -7.23 2.12
C GLN A 71 4.59 -7.24 3.59
N LYS A 72 3.44 -7.85 3.93
CA LYS A 72 3.05 -8.00 5.33
C LYS A 72 4.27 -8.63 5.99
N GLN A 73 4.90 -7.91 6.91
CA GLN A 73 5.75 -8.57 7.89
C GLN A 73 4.80 -9.58 8.53
N ARG A 74 4.91 -10.84 8.10
CA ARG A 74 4.41 -11.93 8.90
C ARG A 74 5.25 -11.81 10.16
N GLU A 75 4.70 -11.22 11.21
CA GLU A 75 5.17 -11.49 12.55
C GLU A 75 5.09 -13.01 12.66
N PHE A 76 6.27 -13.61 12.49
CA PHE A 76 6.49 -15.03 12.56
C PHE A 76 6.22 -15.43 14.00
N TRP A 77 4.96 -15.72 14.30
CA TRP A 77 4.63 -16.52 15.48
C TRP A 77 4.87 -17.99 15.11
N GLU A 78 6.13 -18.39 14.96
CA GLU A 78 6.51 -19.77 15.28
C GLU A 78 7.22 -19.72 16.63
N GLY A 79 6.55 -20.21 17.67
CA GLY A 79 7.17 -20.47 18.96
C GLY A 79 7.33 -19.22 19.84
N GLY A 80 6.50 -19.13 20.88
CA GLY A 80 6.62 -18.09 21.89
C GLY A 80 8.00 -18.06 22.55
N ALA A 81 8.76 -17.01 22.26
CA ALA A 81 9.76 -16.46 23.14
C ALA A 81 9.73 -14.94 22.97
N GLY A 82 8.69 -14.32 23.56
CA GLY A 82 8.58 -12.87 23.66
C GLY A 82 9.71 -12.32 24.51
N MET A 83 10.88 -12.12 23.92
CA MET A 83 12.01 -11.48 24.58
C MET A 83 11.83 -9.97 24.45
N ARG A 84 10.80 -9.44 25.11
CA ARG A 84 10.79 -8.01 25.42
C ARG A 84 11.94 -7.80 26.41
N ASN A 85 12.98 -7.09 25.98
CA ASN A 85 14.12 -6.81 26.83
C ASN A 85 13.65 -6.02 28.04
N ARG A 86 13.55 -6.70 29.19
CA ARG A 86 12.99 -6.17 30.44
C ARG A 86 13.79 -4.97 30.96
N MET A 87 15.00 -4.74 30.45
CA MET A 87 15.85 -3.61 30.80
C MET A 87 15.43 -2.29 30.12
N GLN A 88 14.72 -2.36 28.98
CA GLN A 88 14.25 -1.17 28.25
C GLN A 88 12.79 -0.80 28.57
N MET A 89 12.12 -1.56 29.44
CA MET A 89 10.79 -1.18 29.91
C MET A 89 10.92 -0.09 30.98
N ASN A 90 10.42 1.10 30.65
CA ASN A 90 10.27 2.22 31.56
C ASN A 90 9.48 1.76 32.80
N ARG A 91 10.12 1.81 33.98
CA ARG A 91 9.47 1.51 35.25
C ARG A 91 8.87 2.82 35.76
N ARG A 92 7.60 3.05 35.45
CA ARG A 92 6.79 4.01 36.22
C ARG A 92 6.29 3.35 37.49
#